data_AF-A0A355DWS0-F1
#
_entry.id   AF-A0A355DWS0-F1
#
_cell.length_a   1.000
_cell.length_b   1.000
_cell.length_c   1.000
_cell.angle_alpha   90.00
_cell.angle_beta   90.00
_cell.angle_gamma   90.00
#
_symmetry.space_group_name_H-M   'P 1'
#
loop_
_entity.id
_entity.type
_entity.pdbx_description
1 polymer ?
#
loop_
_entity_poly.entity_id
_entity_poly.type
_entity_poly.pdbx_seq_one_letter_code
_entity_poly.pdbx_strand_id
1 'polypeptide(L)'
;MVRNWAFVIGINKYLRLRSLNYAVRDAELIRDFFWQEAGFEHVFYFSDNSPDLIAPDGSVQSTQPTYANLWSFLLDFFESPAMAEGDNFWFFFSGHGIRYQDRDYLMPCDGNPRAIEATAISLTYVTERLRRCGADNVILFLDACRNEGDKAGLGVGLEKHQGVITIYSCSPREKSWEISELQQGSFTYTLLEALRIQGEGNCATVERLYNYLRYRVPLLNRQYGYEEQTPYPIVEPAPKYHLILLP
;
A
#
# COMPACT_ATOMS: atom_id res chain seq x y z
N MET A 1 25.54 0.61 1.56
CA MET A 1 24.59 -0.47 1.96
C MET A 1 23.24 -0.02 1.48
N VAL A 2 22.46 -0.90 0.84
CA VAL A 2 21.12 -0.54 0.33
C VAL A 2 20.22 -0.18 1.52
N ARG A 3 19.61 1.01 1.49
CA ARG A 3 18.65 1.44 2.51
C ARG A 3 17.23 1.12 2.07
N ASN A 4 16.41 0.68 3.03
CA ASN A 4 14.99 0.44 2.82
C ASN A 4 14.19 1.35 3.75
N TRP A 5 13.38 2.23 3.17
CA TRP A 5 12.44 3.09 3.89
C TRP A 5 11.01 2.71 3.51
N ALA A 6 10.07 2.92 4.42
CA ALA A 6 8.66 2.60 4.18
C ALA A 6 7.71 3.71 4.62
N PHE A 7 6.62 3.88 3.88
CA PHE A 7 5.44 4.62 4.31
C PHE A 7 4.23 3.68 4.33
N VAL A 8 3.67 3.46 5.51
CA VAL A 8 2.66 2.45 5.80
C VAL A 8 1.41 3.15 6.33
N ILE A 9 0.28 2.95 5.66
CA ILE A 9 -1.00 3.57 5.99
C ILE A 9 -2.05 2.49 6.19
N GLY A 10 -2.81 2.58 7.29
CA GLY A 10 -3.94 1.70 7.56
C GLY A 10 -5.12 2.49 8.13
N ILE A 11 -6.28 2.44 7.48
CA ILE A 11 -7.42 3.27 7.86
C ILE A 11 -8.67 2.40 8.06
N ASN A 12 -9.18 2.37 9.29
CA ASN A 12 -10.41 1.66 9.63
C ASN A 12 -11.62 2.60 9.65
N LYS A 13 -11.50 3.75 10.34
CA LYS A 13 -12.61 4.65 10.59
C LYS A 13 -12.65 5.75 9.55
N TYR A 14 -13.75 5.78 8.81
CA TYR A 14 -14.04 6.84 7.84
C TYR A 14 -15.23 7.67 8.28
N LEU A 15 -15.18 8.98 8.04
CA LEU A 15 -16.27 9.90 8.37
C LEU A 15 -17.47 9.75 7.44
N ARG A 16 -17.25 9.35 6.19
CA ARG A 16 -18.27 9.33 5.12
C ARG A 16 -18.29 8.05 4.27
N LEU A 17 -17.50 7.04 4.66
CA LEU A 17 -17.47 5.71 4.05
C LEU A 17 -17.70 4.67 5.14
N ARG A 18 -18.03 3.45 4.74
CA ARG A 18 -18.12 2.32 5.67
C ARG A 18 -16.78 2.07 6.36
N SER A 19 -16.80 1.82 7.67
CA SER A 19 -15.58 1.42 8.38
C SER A 19 -15.08 0.03 7.98
N LEU A 20 -13.76 -0.13 8.01
CA LEU A 20 -13.06 -1.42 7.91
C LEU A 20 -12.69 -1.92 9.31
N ASN A 21 -12.31 -3.18 9.43
CA ASN A 21 -12.03 -3.82 10.72
C ASN A 21 -10.54 -4.02 10.98
N TYR A 22 -9.76 -4.32 9.93
CA TYR A 22 -8.40 -4.83 10.04
C TYR A 22 -7.39 -4.07 9.20
N ALA A 23 -7.77 -3.01 8.47
CA ALA A 23 -6.82 -2.20 7.71
C ALA A 23 -5.73 -1.55 8.59
N VAL A 24 -6.11 -1.09 9.79
CA VAL A 24 -5.14 -0.63 10.81
C VAL A 24 -4.23 -1.78 11.24
N ARG A 25 -4.80 -2.95 11.52
CA ARG A 25 -4.06 -4.14 11.97
C ARG A 25 -3.06 -4.64 10.91
N ASP A 26 -3.47 -4.61 9.65
CA ASP A 26 -2.64 -4.94 8.50
C ASP A 26 -1.43 -4.00 8.40
N ALA A 27 -1.67 -2.70 8.53
CA ALA A 27 -0.61 -1.70 8.54
C ALA A 27 0.33 -1.84 9.75
N GLU A 28 -0.18 -2.15 10.95
CA GLU A 28 0.65 -2.45 12.12
C GLU A 28 1.58 -3.64 11.88
N LEU A 29 1.06 -4.73 11.32
CA LEU A 29 1.84 -5.95 11.08
C LEU A 29 2.88 -5.76 9.97
N ILE A 30 2.58 -4.99 8.93
CA ILE A 30 3.54 -4.61 7.90
C ILE A 30 4.63 -3.69 8.47
N ARG A 31 4.25 -2.69 9.27
CA ARG A 31 5.20 -1.81 9.98
C ARG A 31 6.15 -2.63 10.84
N ASP A 32 5.60 -3.53 11.65
CA ASP A 32 6.38 -4.35 12.58
C ASP A 32 7.32 -5.29 11.82
N PHE A 33 6.86 -5.90 10.72
CA PHE A 33 7.72 -6.69 9.86
C PHE A 33 8.88 -5.85 9.29
N PHE A 34 8.59 -4.69 8.70
CA PHE A 34 9.63 -3.82 8.12
C PHE A 34 10.66 -3.40 9.15
N TRP A 35 10.23 -3.00 10.34
CA TRP A 35 11.12 -2.53 11.40
C TRP A 35 11.89 -3.67 12.10
N GLN A 36 11.19 -4.72 12.52
CA GLN A 36 11.73 -5.73 13.44
C GLN A 36 12.37 -6.92 12.72
N GLU A 37 11.92 -7.23 11.50
CA GLU A 37 12.37 -8.43 10.77
C GLU A 37 13.21 -8.07 9.53
N ALA A 38 12.79 -7.06 8.76
CA ALA A 38 13.45 -6.71 7.50
C ALA A 38 14.50 -5.59 7.62
N GLY A 39 14.68 -4.99 8.81
CA GLY A 39 15.73 -4.02 9.09
C GLY A 39 15.60 -2.69 8.34
N PHE A 40 14.37 -2.23 8.09
CA PHE A 40 14.13 -0.92 7.49
C PHE A 40 14.59 0.18 8.44
N GLU A 41 15.29 1.18 7.88
CA GLU A 41 15.87 2.28 8.67
C GLU A 41 14.79 3.26 9.15
N HIS A 42 13.80 3.52 8.29
CA HIS A 42 12.68 4.41 8.60
C HIS A 42 11.36 3.81 8.13
N VAL A 43 10.37 3.78 9.02
CA VAL A 43 9.00 3.34 8.73
C VAL A 43 8.02 4.42 9.21
N PHE A 44 7.51 5.22 8.29
CA PHE A 44 6.47 6.21 8.54
C PHE A 44 5.13 5.49 8.64
N TYR A 45 4.45 5.61 9.78
CA TYR A 45 3.22 4.87 10.07
C TYR A 45 2.06 5.83 10.37
N PHE A 46 1.02 5.78 9.53
CA PHE A 46 -0.18 6.61 9.65
C PHE A 46 -1.41 5.73 9.77
N SER A 47 -2.17 5.89 10.83
CA SER A 47 -3.39 5.13 11.07
C SER A 47 -4.36 5.87 11.99
N ASP A 48 -5.55 5.30 12.18
CA ASP A 48 -6.55 5.76 13.16
C ASP A 48 -5.99 5.98 14.58
N ASN A 49 -4.93 5.27 14.96
CA ASN A 49 -4.39 5.20 16.31
C ASN A 49 -2.85 5.34 16.34
N SER A 50 -2.22 5.77 15.25
CA SER A 50 -0.77 5.96 15.20
C SER A 50 -0.33 7.10 16.12
N PRO A 51 0.84 7.00 16.76
CA PRO A 51 1.42 8.13 17.47
C PRO A 51 1.81 9.23 16.49
N ASP A 52 1.76 10.49 16.94
CA ASP A 52 2.23 11.61 16.14
C ASP A 52 3.74 11.45 15.81
N LEU A 53 4.13 11.96 14.65
CA LEU A 53 5.51 11.98 14.20
C LEU A 53 6.20 13.22 14.79
N ILE A 54 7.40 13.02 15.32
CA ILE A 54 8.26 14.13 15.76
C ILE A 54 9.34 14.32 14.70
N ALA A 55 9.33 15.46 14.03
CA ALA A 55 10.32 15.81 13.03
C ALA A 55 11.68 16.15 13.69
N PRO A 56 12.80 16.13 12.93
CA PRO A 56 14.13 16.45 13.48
C PRO A 56 14.24 17.84 14.11
N ASP A 57 13.40 18.79 13.70
CA ASP A 57 13.34 20.15 14.26
C ASP A 57 12.48 20.24 15.54
N GLY A 58 11.92 19.13 15.99
CA GLY A 58 11.06 19.03 17.16
C GLY A 58 9.59 19.37 16.91
N SER A 59 9.20 19.69 15.67
CA SER A 59 7.80 19.90 15.33
C SER A 59 7.02 18.58 15.38
N VAL A 60 5.75 18.67 15.81
CA VAL A 60 4.85 17.52 15.91
C VAL A 60 3.94 17.53 14.69
N GLN A 61 3.94 16.42 13.96
CA GLN A 61 3.07 16.19 12.82
C GLN A 61 2.07 15.08 13.15
N SER A 62 0.79 15.38 13.02
CA SER A 62 -0.24 14.38 13.24
C SER A 62 -0.20 13.30 12.17
N THR A 63 -0.23 12.04 12.61
CA THR A 63 -0.22 10.86 11.73
C THR A 63 -1.62 10.30 11.47
N GLN A 64 -2.66 10.99 11.93
CA GLN A 64 -4.04 10.68 11.55
C GLN A 64 -4.18 10.79 10.03
N PRO A 65 -4.75 9.79 9.34
CA PRO A 65 -4.73 9.70 7.88
C PRO A 65 -5.82 10.57 7.22
N THR A 66 -5.86 11.85 7.57
CA THR A 66 -6.70 12.86 6.94
C THR A 66 -6.09 13.30 5.61
N TYR A 67 -6.89 13.90 4.72
CA TYR A 67 -6.40 14.45 3.46
C TYR A 67 -5.24 15.42 3.70
N ALA A 68 -5.42 16.37 4.62
CA ALA A 68 -4.42 17.39 4.91
C ALA A 68 -3.10 16.78 5.42
N ASN A 69 -3.16 15.85 6.38
CA ASN A 69 -1.95 15.26 6.96
C ASN A 69 -1.18 14.41 5.94
N LEU A 70 -1.87 13.57 5.17
CA LEU A 70 -1.26 12.74 4.15
C LEU A 70 -0.70 13.60 3.01
N TRP A 71 -1.43 14.62 2.57
CA TRP A 71 -0.99 15.54 1.53
C TRP A 71 0.25 16.32 1.95
N SER A 72 0.25 16.91 3.14
CA SER A 72 1.40 17.65 3.68
C SER A 72 2.61 16.73 3.84
N PHE A 73 2.44 15.52 4.39
CA PHE A 73 3.55 14.56 4.49
C PHE A 73 4.14 14.22 3.11
N LEU A 74 3.29 13.92 2.12
CA LEU A 74 3.74 13.64 0.75
C LEU A 74 4.38 14.86 0.07
N LEU A 75 3.94 16.08 0.41
CA LEU A 75 4.49 17.32 -0.11
C LEU A 75 5.88 17.60 0.47
N ASP A 76 5.97 17.66 1.80
CA ASP A 76 7.11 18.17 2.55
C ASP A 76 8.25 17.16 2.56
N PHE A 77 7.95 15.88 2.83
CA PHE A 77 8.97 14.84 2.96
C PHE A 77 9.66 14.54 1.62
N PHE A 78 8.93 14.65 0.51
CA PHE A 78 9.43 14.35 -0.83
C PHE A 78 9.71 15.60 -1.67
N GLU A 79 9.84 16.76 -1.03
CA GLU A 79 10.26 17.99 -1.70
C GLU A 79 11.75 17.93 -2.10
N SER A 80 12.57 17.24 -1.29
CA SER A 80 13.98 17.02 -1.55
C SER A 80 14.35 15.53 -1.44
N PRO A 81 15.33 15.03 -2.21
CA PRO A 81 15.76 13.65 -2.10
C PRO A 81 16.39 13.36 -0.73
N ALA A 82 15.88 12.35 -0.04
CA ALA A 82 16.41 11.86 1.22
C ALA A 82 17.19 10.53 1.06
N MET A 83 17.04 9.90 -0.11
CA MET A 83 17.61 8.61 -0.47
C MET A 83 18.57 8.74 -1.67
N ALA A 84 19.29 7.66 -1.98
CA ALA A 84 20.29 7.62 -3.04
C ALA A 84 20.03 6.47 -4.02
N GLU A 85 20.74 6.51 -5.15
CA GLU A 85 20.78 5.41 -6.12
C GLU A 85 21.14 4.09 -5.41
N GLY A 86 20.45 3.02 -5.77
CA GLY A 86 20.49 1.70 -5.12
C GLY A 86 19.55 1.51 -3.93
N ASP A 87 18.97 2.57 -3.36
CA ASP A 87 18.02 2.46 -2.24
C ASP A 87 16.60 2.08 -2.71
N ASN A 88 15.77 1.59 -1.78
CA ASN A 88 14.38 1.22 -2.03
C ASN A 88 13.41 1.98 -1.12
N PHE A 89 12.35 2.52 -1.69
CA PHE A 89 11.22 3.08 -0.96
C PHE A 89 9.98 2.20 -1.12
N TRP A 90 9.37 1.84 0.00
CA TRP A 90 8.18 0.99 0.04
C TRP A 90 6.97 1.77 0.49
N PHE A 91 5.84 1.54 -0.14
CA PHE A 91 4.57 2.15 0.21
C PHE A 91 3.53 1.05 0.40
N PHE A 92 2.90 1.03 1.56
CA PHE A 92 1.81 0.12 1.85
C PHE A 92 0.58 0.94 2.23
N PHE A 93 -0.55 0.63 1.60
CA PHE A 93 -1.84 1.23 1.95
C PHE A 93 -2.88 0.13 2.12
N SER A 94 -3.54 0.10 3.28
CA SER A 94 -4.76 -0.67 3.53
C SER A 94 -5.91 0.27 3.86
N GLY A 95 -7.00 0.18 3.10
CA GLY A 95 -8.11 1.15 3.19
C GLY A 95 -9.10 1.12 2.04
N HIS A 96 -9.81 2.23 1.83
CA HIS A 96 -10.70 2.43 0.69
C HIS A 96 -9.96 3.06 -0.48
N GLY A 97 -10.15 2.47 -1.66
CA GLY A 97 -9.69 3.03 -2.93
C GLY A 97 -10.88 3.25 -3.85
N ILE A 98 -10.89 4.38 -4.56
CA ILE A 98 -11.97 4.72 -5.50
C ILE A 98 -11.37 5.04 -6.86
N ARG A 99 -12.00 4.51 -7.91
CA ARG A 99 -11.75 4.94 -9.28
C ARG A 99 -12.78 5.98 -9.68
N TYR A 100 -12.32 7.11 -10.21
CA TYR A 100 -13.17 8.22 -10.65
C TYR A 100 -12.54 8.92 -11.86
N GLN A 101 -13.32 9.11 -12.93
CA GLN A 101 -12.85 9.72 -14.19
C GLN A 101 -11.53 9.12 -14.69
N ASP A 102 -11.49 7.79 -14.76
CA ASP A 102 -10.33 7.00 -15.17
C ASP A 102 -9.07 7.14 -14.32
N ARG A 103 -9.20 7.75 -13.14
CA ARG A 103 -8.11 7.90 -12.18
C ARG A 103 -8.34 7.13 -10.90
N ASP A 104 -7.25 6.66 -10.33
CA ASP A 104 -7.23 5.90 -9.09
C ASP A 104 -6.91 6.81 -7.90
N TYR A 105 -7.72 6.71 -6.84
CA TYR A 105 -7.59 7.53 -5.64
C TYR A 105 -7.53 6.66 -4.38
N LEU A 106 -6.69 7.06 -3.44
CA LEU A 106 -6.71 6.59 -2.06
C LEU A 106 -7.63 7.50 -1.26
N MET A 107 -8.53 6.92 -0.48
CA MET A 107 -9.45 7.69 0.37
C MET A 107 -8.82 7.92 1.75
N PRO A 108 -8.61 9.17 2.16
CA PRO A 108 -8.30 9.51 3.56
C PRO A 108 -9.52 9.28 4.46
N CYS A 109 -9.31 9.27 5.79
CA CYS A 109 -10.38 9.02 6.76
C CYS A 109 -11.51 10.08 6.71
N ASP A 110 -11.19 11.31 6.30
CA ASP A 110 -12.13 12.43 6.09
C ASP A 110 -12.57 12.61 4.64
N GLY A 111 -12.17 11.71 3.74
CA GLY A 111 -12.52 11.72 2.32
C GLY A 111 -14.04 11.69 2.09
N ASN A 112 -14.49 12.39 1.04
CA ASN A 112 -15.90 12.46 0.66
C ASN A 112 -16.11 11.80 -0.71
N PRO A 113 -16.83 10.67 -0.82
CA PRO A 113 -17.08 10.00 -2.10
C PRO A 113 -17.89 10.83 -3.09
N ARG A 114 -18.50 11.95 -2.66
CA ARG A 114 -19.18 12.92 -3.54
C ARG A 114 -18.29 14.05 -4.04
N ALA A 115 -17.06 14.17 -3.52
CA ALA A 115 -16.11 15.22 -3.84
C ALA A 115 -14.68 14.63 -3.94
N ILE A 116 -14.54 13.57 -4.73
CA ILE A 116 -13.34 12.72 -4.80
C ILE A 116 -12.10 13.56 -5.16
N GLU A 117 -12.15 14.36 -6.22
CA GLU A 117 -11.01 15.16 -6.67
C GLU A 117 -10.50 16.17 -5.62
N ALA A 118 -11.39 16.63 -4.72
CA ALA A 118 -11.07 17.64 -3.71
C ALA A 118 -10.70 17.04 -2.35
N THR A 119 -10.99 15.76 -2.10
CA THR A 119 -10.90 15.15 -0.76
C THR A 119 -10.22 13.79 -0.73
N ALA A 120 -9.89 13.22 -1.89
CA ALA A 120 -9.10 12.00 -2.03
C ALA A 120 -7.72 12.31 -2.63
N ILE A 121 -6.77 11.41 -2.46
CA ILE A 121 -5.40 11.59 -2.97
C ILE A 121 -5.23 10.69 -4.19
N SER A 122 -4.99 11.30 -5.36
CA SER A 122 -4.76 10.51 -6.57
C SER A 122 -3.48 9.67 -6.44
N LEU A 123 -3.51 8.43 -6.91
CA LEU A 123 -2.36 7.53 -6.91
C LEU A 123 -1.23 8.07 -7.81
N THR A 124 -1.58 8.81 -8.87
CA THR A 124 -0.63 9.58 -9.68
C THR A 124 0.15 10.57 -8.83
N TYR A 125 -0.53 11.37 -8.00
CA TYR A 125 0.16 12.29 -7.09
C TYR A 125 1.07 11.55 -6.09
N VAL A 126 0.58 10.46 -5.48
CA VAL A 126 1.37 9.64 -4.56
C VAL A 126 2.65 9.16 -5.25
N THR A 127 2.53 8.50 -6.40
CA THR A 127 3.68 7.95 -7.13
C THR A 127 4.64 9.03 -7.61
N GLU A 128 4.16 10.18 -8.08
CA GLU A 128 4.99 11.33 -8.44
C GLU A 128 5.79 11.88 -7.26
N ARG A 129 5.20 11.92 -6.06
CA ARG A 129 5.90 12.35 -4.84
C ARG A 129 6.91 11.32 -4.38
N LEU A 130 6.51 10.06 -4.26
CA LEU A 130 7.41 8.99 -3.83
C LEU A 130 8.65 8.89 -4.72
N ARG A 131 8.53 9.07 -6.03
CA ARG A 131 9.67 9.06 -6.97
C ARG A 131 10.69 10.18 -6.75
N ARG A 132 10.35 11.23 -6.00
CA ARG A 132 11.29 12.32 -5.66
C ARG A 132 12.18 11.98 -4.47
N CYS A 133 11.94 10.86 -3.77
CA CYS A 133 12.76 10.48 -2.62
C CYS A 133 14.23 10.22 -2.96
N GLY A 134 14.57 9.95 -4.23
CA GLY A 134 15.92 9.64 -4.69
C GLY A 134 16.26 8.14 -4.74
N ALA A 135 15.34 7.27 -4.32
CA ALA A 135 15.50 5.82 -4.44
C ALA A 135 15.34 5.32 -5.88
N ASP A 136 16.06 4.27 -6.24
CA ASP A 136 15.95 3.63 -7.56
C ASP A 136 14.64 2.87 -7.73
N ASN A 137 14.16 2.31 -6.64
CA ASN A 137 13.00 1.45 -6.64
C ASN A 137 11.95 1.99 -5.68
N VAL A 138 10.77 2.23 -6.23
CA VAL A 138 9.57 2.56 -5.47
C VAL A 138 8.59 1.40 -5.63
N ILE A 139 8.27 0.73 -4.52
CA ILE A 139 7.42 -0.47 -4.48
C ILE A 139 6.14 -0.16 -3.71
N LEU A 140 4.99 -0.35 -4.33
CA LEU A 140 3.67 -0.09 -3.78
C LEU A 140 2.91 -1.40 -3.58
N PHE A 141 2.35 -1.57 -2.39
CA PHE A 141 1.33 -2.57 -2.10
C PHE A 141 0.03 -1.86 -1.74
N LEU A 142 -1.03 -2.15 -2.49
CA LEU A 142 -2.31 -1.49 -2.33
C LEU A 142 -3.38 -2.50 -1.97
N ASP A 143 -3.66 -2.62 -0.67
CA ASP A 143 -4.75 -3.42 -0.11
C ASP A 143 -6.02 -2.59 0.03
N ALA A 144 -6.60 -2.22 -1.12
CA ALA A 144 -7.74 -1.31 -1.16
C ALA A 144 -9.00 -1.98 -1.70
N CYS A 145 -10.06 -1.97 -0.88
CA CYS A 145 -11.40 -2.34 -1.30
C CYS A 145 -11.97 -1.30 -2.26
N ARG A 146 -12.47 -1.78 -3.41
CA ARG A 146 -13.09 -0.97 -4.46
C ARG A 146 -14.58 -1.30 -4.43
N ASN A 147 -15.46 -0.35 -4.11
CA ASN A 147 -16.88 -0.31 -4.55
C ASN A 147 -17.80 0.60 -3.71
N GLU A 148 -17.53 1.89 -3.59
CA GLU A 148 -18.61 2.84 -3.24
C GLU A 148 -18.54 4.07 -4.16
N GLY A 149 -18.83 3.88 -5.46
CA GLY A 149 -18.96 5.03 -6.36
C GLY A 149 -19.25 4.72 -7.82
N ASP A 150 -18.85 3.55 -8.33
CA ASP A 150 -18.85 3.36 -9.78
C ASP A 150 -20.02 2.51 -10.31
N LYS A 151 -20.88 3.14 -11.10
CA LYS A 151 -21.89 2.43 -11.92
C LYS A 151 -21.24 1.63 -13.06
N ALA A 152 -19.94 1.84 -13.31
CA ALA A 152 -19.19 1.18 -14.38
C ALA A 152 -18.48 -0.13 -13.96
N GLY A 153 -18.42 -0.46 -12.66
CA GLY A 153 -17.82 -1.72 -12.18
C GLY A 153 -16.31 -1.86 -12.44
N LEU A 154 -15.59 -0.75 -12.63
CA LEU A 154 -14.15 -0.72 -12.85
C LEU A 154 -13.43 -0.33 -11.56
N GLY A 155 -12.61 -1.23 -11.05
CA GLY A 155 -11.76 -1.00 -9.89
C GLY A 155 -10.49 -0.23 -10.20
N VAL A 156 -9.75 0.12 -9.13
CA VAL A 156 -8.43 0.78 -9.19
C VAL A 156 -7.39 -0.08 -9.93
N GLY A 157 -6.24 0.45 -10.30
CA GLY A 157 -5.12 -0.30 -10.86
C GLY A 157 -5.21 -0.57 -12.34
N LEU A 158 -5.72 0.41 -13.08
CA LEU A 158 -5.63 0.45 -14.55
C LEU A 158 -4.60 1.48 -15.03
N GLU A 159 -4.19 2.41 -14.16
CA GLU A 159 -3.16 3.40 -14.47
C GLU A 159 -1.75 2.79 -14.37
N LYS A 160 -0.92 3.09 -15.37
CA LYS A 160 0.51 2.77 -15.36
C LYS A 160 1.29 3.97 -14.85
N HIS A 161 2.08 3.76 -13.80
CA HIS A 161 2.99 4.77 -13.28
C HIS A 161 4.43 4.36 -13.63
N GLN A 162 5.11 5.17 -14.45
CA GLN A 162 6.48 4.85 -14.86
C GLN A 162 7.44 4.84 -13.67
N GLY A 163 8.34 3.86 -13.62
CA GLY A 163 9.42 3.79 -12.63
C GLY A 163 9.04 3.14 -11.30
N VAL A 164 7.78 2.76 -11.10
CA VAL A 164 7.30 2.12 -9.86
C VAL A 164 6.82 0.69 -10.12
N ILE A 165 6.91 -0.14 -9.08
CA ILE A 165 6.32 -1.47 -9.01
C ILE A 165 5.08 -1.35 -8.14
N THR A 166 3.90 -1.68 -8.65
CA THR A 166 2.66 -1.67 -7.86
C THR A 166 2.03 -3.04 -7.87
N ILE A 167 1.73 -3.61 -6.71
CA ILE A 167 0.98 -4.85 -6.55
C ILE A 167 -0.34 -4.51 -5.86
N TYR A 168 -1.44 -4.68 -6.59
CA TYR A 168 -2.80 -4.51 -6.08
C TYR A 168 -3.29 -5.80 -5.45
N SER A 169 -4.04 -5.70 -4.35
CA SER A 169 -4.56 -6.86 -3.63
C SER A 169 -5.58 -7.69 -4.39
N CYS A 170 -6.22 -7.12 -5.41
CA CYS A 170 -7.26 -7.75 -6.22
C CYS A 170 -7.27 -7.19 -7.65
N SER A 171 -7.85 -7.94 -8.59
CA SER A 171 -8.03 -7.49 -9.97
C SER A 171 -9.10 -6.38 -10.04
N PRO A 172 -9.15 -5.56 -11.12
CA PRO A 172 -10.12 -4.47 -11.26
C PRO A 172 -11.60 -4.84 -11.07
N ARG A 173 -11.98 -6.12 -11.21
CA ARG A 173 -13.38 -6.58 -11.08
C ARG A 173 -13.65 -7.39 -9.82
N GLU A 174 -12.65 -7.53 -8.94
CA GLU A 174 -12.73 -8.30 -7.71
C GLU A 174 -12.73 -7.38 -6.49
N LYS A 175 -12.95 -7.96 -5.31
CA LYS A 175 -12.88 -7.26 -4.02
C LYS A 175 -11.66 -7.74 -3.24
N SER A 176 -11.14 -6.87 -2.37
CA SER A 176 -10.25 -7.31 -1.29
C SER A 176 -11.09 -7.73 -0.09
N TRP A 177 -10.66 -8.74 0.65
CA TRP A 177 -11.44 -9.30 1.75
C TRP A 177 -10.69 -9.26 3.08
N GLU A 178 -11.44 -8.94 4.12
CA GLU A 178 -11.07 -9.02 5.53
C GLU A 178 -11.53 -10.37 6.10
N ILE A 179 -10.59 -11.20 6.56
CA ILE A 179 -10.86 -12.53 7.14
C ILE A 179 -10.89 -12.40 8.67
N SER A 180 -12.09 -12.53 9.25
CA SER A 180 -12.33 -12.30 10.68
C SER A 180 -11.53 -13.25 11.58
N GLU A 181 -11.40 -14.52 11.18
CA GLU A 181 -10.67 -15.55 11.89
C GLU A 181 -9.17 -15.28 11.95
N LEU A 182 -8.63 -14.55 10.96
CA LEU A 182 -7.23 -14.13 10.90
C LEU A 182 -7.01 -12.72 11.47
N GLN A 183 -8.09 -11.94 11.63
CA GLN A 183 -8.06 -10.53 11.99
C GLN A 183 -7.17 -9.69 11.06
N GLN A 184 -7.19 -10.01 9.75
CA GLN A 184 -6.36 -9.41 8.72
C GLN A 184 -7.04 -9.42 7.36
N GLY A 185 -6.58 -8.56 6.45
CA GLY A 185 -6.84 -8.69 5.02
C GLY A 185 -6.18 -9.94 4.44
N SER A 186 -6.89 -10.65 3.55
CA SER A 186 -6.39 -11.87 2.90
C SER A 186 -5.07 -11.64 2.15
N PHE A 187 -4.99 -10.50 1.45
CA PHE A 187 -3.79 -10.10 0.76
C PHE A 187 -2.65 -9.80 1.72
N THR A 188 -2.87 -8.96 2.73
CA THR A 188 -1.82 -8.58 3.68
C THR A 188 -1.30 -9.78 4.48
N TYR A 189 -2.18 -10.67 4.91
CA TYR A 189 -1.79 -11.93 5.56
C TYR A 189 -0.84 -12.74 4.66
N THR A 190 -1.24 -12.92 3.39
CA THR A 190 -0.46 -13.70 2.42
C THR A 190 0.84 -13.01 2.02
N LEU A 191 0.86 -11.67 1.94
CA LEU A 191 2.04 -10.86 1.69
C LEU A 191 3.09 -11.06 2.79
N LEU A 192 2.67 -10.98 4.05
CA LEU A 192 3.56 -11.24 5.19
C LEU A 192 4.04 -12.70 5.23
N GLU A 193 3.19 -13.67 4.89
CA GLU A 193 3.59 -15.09 4.72
C GLU A 193 4.72 -15.18 3.68
N ALA A 194 4.55 -14.55 2.51
CA ALA A 194 5.50 -14.57 1.40
C ALA A 194 6.84 -13.90 1.73
N LEU A 195 6.81 -12.71 2.35
CA LEU A 195 8.00 -11.92 2.69
C LEU A 195 8.88 -12.60 3.75
N ARG A 196 8.30 -13.50 4.55
CA ARG A 196 9.02 -14.27 5.57
C ARG A 196 9.62 -15.58 5.06
N ILE A 197 9.30 -16.03 3.85
CA ILE A 197 9.82 -17.29 3.32
C ILE A 197 11.33 -17.15 3.10
N GLN A 198 12.10 -18.05 3.71
CA GLN A 198 13.57 -18.11 3.60
C GLN A 198 14.01 -19.32 2.76
N GLY A 199 15.27 -19.31 2.31
CA GLY A 199 15.88 -20.41 1.56
C GLY A 199 15.46 -20.48 0.09
N GLU A 200 15.57 -21.67 -0.51
CA GLU A 200 15.34 -21.87 -1.95
C GLU A 200 13.93 -21.43 -2.41
N GLY A 201 12.94 -21.48 -1.52
CA GLY A 201 11.56 -21.09 -1.78
C GLY A 201 11.21 -19.62 -1.55
N ASN A 202 12.16 -18.76 -1.20
CA ASN A 202 11.89 -17.35 -0.84
C ASN A 202 11.13 -16.55 -1.90
N CYS A 203 10.55 -15.41 -1.51
CA CYS A 203 9.88 -14.49 -2.45
C CYS A 203 10.74 -13.27 -2.77
N ALA A 204 12.04 -13.49 -2.97
CA ALA A 204 13.02 -12.41 -3.05
C ALA A 204 12.82 -11.46 -4.26
N THR A 205 12.20 -11.89 -5.36
CA THR A 205 11.96 -11.02 -6.53
C THR A 205 10.49 -10.64 -6.67
N VAL A 206 10.21 -9.54 -7.38
CA VAL A 206 8.84 -9.10 -7.70
C VAL A 206 8.04 -10.22 -8.36
N GLU A 207 8.63 -10.93 -9.33
CA GLU A 207 8.00 -12.06 -10.00
C GLU A 207 7.69 -13.22 -9.04
N ARG A 208 8.63 -13.61 -8.18
CA ARG A 208 8.41 -14.71 -7.23
C ARG A 208 7.35 -14.36 -6.19
N LEU A 209 7.41 -13.13 -5.66
CA LEU A 209 6.40 -12.62 -4.75
C LEU A 209 5.02 -12.61 -5.41
N TYR A 210 4.90 -12.07 -6.62
CA TYR A 210 3.64 -12.07 -7.36
C TYR A 210 3.12 -13.50 -7.62
N ASN A 211 3.99 -14.41 -8.06
CA ASN A 211 3.61 -15.80 -8.30
C ASN A 211 3.13 -16.49 -7.02
N TYR A 212 3.70 -16.18 -5.88
CA TYR A 212 3.21 -16.69 -4.61
C TYR A 212 1.82 -16.12 -4.27
N LEU A 213 1.68 -14.79 -4.32
CA LEU A 213 0.45 -14.07 -4.01
C LEU A 213 -0.73 -14.52 -4.89
N ARG A 214 -0.51 -14.67 -6.20
CA ARG A 214 -1.57 -15.02 -7.17
C ARG A 214 -2.18 -16.40 -6.93
N TYR A 215 -1.47 -17.31 -6.26
CA TYR A 215 -1.97 -18.64 -5.93
C TYR A 215 -2.48 -18.73 -4.50
N ARG A 216 -1.75 -18.12 -3.55
CA ARG A 216 -2.03 -18.27 -2.13
C ARG A 216 -3.24 -17.46 -1.67
N VAL A 217 -3.47 -16.26 -2.23
CA VAL A 217 -4.64 -15.41 -1.89
C VAL A 217 -5.96 -16.08 -2.28
N PRO A 218 -6.19 -16.55 -3.53
CA PRO A 218 -7.41 -17.27 -3.88
C PRO A 218 -7.64 -18.53 -3.04
N LEU A 219 -6.56 -19.26 -2.72
CA LEU A 219 -6.64 -20.45 -1.89
C LEU A 219 -7.09 -20.11 -0.45
N LEU A 220 -6.52 -19.05 0.13
CA LEU A 220 -6.88 -18.56 1.46
C LEU A 220 -8.36 -18.14 1.48
N ASN A 221 -8.81 -17.38 0.49
CA ASN A 221 -10.22 -16.97 0.41
C ASN A 221 -11.15 -18.18 0.35
N ARG A 222 -10.85 -19.17 -0.49
CA ARG A 222 -11.65 -20.40 -0.58
C ARG A 222 -11.71 -21.14 0.76
N GLN A 223 -10.59 -21.21 1.49
CA GLN A 223 -10.53 -21.86 2.80
C GLN A 223 -11.47 -21.20 3.82
N TYR A 224 -11.62 -19.88 3.77
CA TYR A 224 -12.48 -19.11 4.68
C TYR A 224 -13.85 -18.73 4.09
N GLY A 225 -14.21 -19.27 2.92
CA GLY A 225 -15.54 -19.08 2.33
C GLY A 225 -15.77 -17.73 1.63
N TYR A 226 -14.71 -17.04 1.22
CA TYR A 226 -14.77 -15.79 0.47
C TYR A 226 -14.68 -16.03 -1.05
N GLU A 227 -15.20 -15.07 -1.83
CA GLU A 227 -15.08 -15.06 -3.29
C GLU A 227 -13.62 -14.90 -3.74
N GLU A 228 -13.38 -15.16 -5.02
CA GLU A 228 -12.05 -15.06 -5.62
C GLU A 228 -11.47 -13.65 -5.50
N GLN A 229 -10.20 -13.60 -5.14
CA GLN A 229 -9.38 -12.39 -5.04
C GLN A 229 -8.02 -12.73 -5.62
N THR A 230 -7.71 -12.10 -6.75
CA THR A 230 -6.51 -12.35 -7.53
C THR A 230 -5.65 -11.09 -7.52
N PRO A 231 -4.54 -11.07 -6.76
CA PRO A 231 -3.60 -9.97 -6.80
C PRO A 231 -3.09 -9.73 -8.23
N TYR A 232 -2.82 -8.47 -8.57
CA TYR A 232 -2.39 -8.10 -9.91
C TYR A 232 -1.28 -7.02 -9.86
N PRO A 233 -0.16 -7.21 -10.59
CA PRO A 233 0.94 -6.25 -10.60
C PRO A 233 0.89 -5.32 -11.82
N ILE A 234 1.33 -4.08 -11.62
CA ILE A 234 1.77 -3.17 -12.68
C ILE A 234 3.25 -2.88 -12.44
N VAL A 235 4.10 -3.31 -13.35
CA VAL A 235 5.56 -3.19 -13.24
C VAL A 235 6.10 -2.44 -14.44
N GLU A 236 6.63 -1.23 -14.22
CA GLU A 236 7.16 -0.38 -15.27
C GLU A 236 8.52 0.20 -14.87
N PRO A 237 9.62 -0.08 -15.61
CA PRO A 237 9.68 -0.91 -16.82
C PRO A 237 9.69 -2.41 -16.50
N ALA A 238 9.34 -3.25 -17.48
CA ALA A 238 9.24 -4.70 -17.34
C ALA A 238 10.46 -5.41 -16.70
N PRO A 239 11.74 -5.01 -16.94
CA PRO A 239 12.88 -5.63 -16.27
C PRO A 239 12.82 -5.61 -14.73
N LYS A 240 12.04 -4.69 -14.14
CA LYS A 240 11.82 -4.63 -12.69
C LYS A 240 11.11 -5.87 -12.12
N TYR A 241 10.55 -6.77 -12.94
CA TYR A 241 10.05 -8.07 -12.46
C TYR A 241 11.13 -8.94 -11.79
N HIS A 242 12.39 -8.75 -12.18
CA HIS A 242 13.53 -9.47 -11.62
C HIS A 242 14.24 -8.72 -10.49
N LEU A 243 13.73 -7.54 -10.09
CA LEU A 243 14.27 -6.79 -8.96
C LEU A 243 14.20 -7.64 -7.70
N ILE A 244 15.32 -7.75 -6.98
CA ILE A 244 15.39 -8.33 -5.65
C ILE A 244 14.85 -7.30 -4.65
N LEU A 245 13.72 -7.64 -4.03
CA LEU A 245 12.99 -6.83 -3.07
C LEU A 245 13.62 -6.92 -1.67
N LEU A 246 13.78 -8.13 -1.16
CA LEU A 246 14.45 -8.43 0.10
C LEU A 246 15.42 -9.59 -0.15
N PRO A 247 16.74 -9.42 0.10
CA PRO A 247 17.74 -10.45 -0.11
C PRO A 247 17.67 -11.60 0.91
#